data_AF-A0A7D9H9V0-F1
#
_entry.id   AF-A0A7D9H9V0-F1
#
_cell.length_a   1.000
_cell.length_b   1.000
_cell.length_c   1.000
_cell.angle_alpha   90.00
_cell.angle_beta   90.00
_cell.angle_gamma   90.00
#
_symmetry.space_group_name_H-M   'P 1'
#
loop_
_entity.id
_entity.type
_entity.pdbx_description
1 polymer ?
#
loop_
_entity_poly.entity_id
_entity_poly.type
_entity_poly.pdbx_seq_one_letter_code
_entity_poly.pdbx_strand_id
1 'polypeptide(L)'
;MVILQTRFINPFQPDLDKDELFNLVSGYPGIDILVLFMAHDFGAAKVLIDNGTGKAGKLMDVTSSTLDLEKRKALVSLHAFSVDDYFSSFFRKGKKAFWKTMLKCQEYIGLFAELGNSPQVPDHISQGLELFVCTLYGSHAYYVINQHKTLQRFERK
;
A
#
# COMPACT_ATOMS: atom_id res chain seq x y z
N MET A 1 1.26 -25.45 24.61
CA MET A 1 2.17 -24.88 23.61
C MET A 1 1.78 -25.46 22.25
N VAL A 2 0.88 -24.79 21.53
CA VAL A 2 0.42 -25.25 20.21
C VAL A 2 1.29 -24.54 19.18
N ILE A 3 2.17 -25.30 18.52
CA ILE A 3 2.90 -24.85 17.35
C ILE A 3 1.89 -24.87 16.19
N LEU A 4 1.35 -23.71 15.83
CA LEU A 4 0.60 -23.57 14.58
C LEU A 4 1.60 -23.55 13.44
N GLN A 5 1.69 -24.68 12.72
CA GLN A 5 2.42 -24.78 11.47
C GLN A 5 1.83 -23.77 10.46
N THR A 6 2.65 -22.80 10.05
CA THR A 6 2.43 -22.05 8.81
C THR A 6 2.52 -23.03 7.64
N ARG A 7 1.38 -23.43 7.07
CA ARG A 7 1.37 -24.13 5.78
C ARG A 7 1.38 -23.09 4.66
N PHE A 8 2.56 -22.86 4.08
CA PHE A 8 2.64 -22.36 2.72
C PHE A 8 2.22 -23.49 1.79
N ILE A 9 1.02 -23.43 1.24
CA ILE A 9 0.65 -24.31 0.13
C ILE A 9 1.35 -23.75 -1.11
N ASN A 10 2.27 -24.52 -1.67
CA ASN A 10 3.07 -24.15 -2.82
C ASN A 10 2.14 -24.02 -4.06
N PRO A 11 2.05 -22.83 -4.69
CA PRO A 11 1.15 -22.61 -5.83
C PRO A 11 1.55 -23.38 -7.11
N PHE A 12 2.67 -24.10 -7.08
CA PHE A 12 3.18 -24.90 -8.21
C PHE A 12 2.99 -26.42 -8.03
N GLN A 13 2.18 -26.88 -7.07
CA GLN A 13 1.83 -28.29 -6.99
C GLN A 13 0.74 -28.62 -8.04
N PRO A 14 1.04 -29.50 -9.02
CA PRO A 14 0.14 -29.76 -10.16
C PRO A 14 -1.15 -30.53 -9.80
N ASP A 15 -1.29 -30.97 -8.55
CA ASP A 15 -2.40 -31.84 -8.09
C ASP A 15 -3.39 -31.12 -7.15
N LEU A 16 -3.34 -29.79 -7.02
CA LEU A 16 -4.30 -29.06 -6.20
C LEU A 16 -5.65 -28.88 -6.92
N ASP A 17 -6.71 -29.38 -6.28
CA ASP A 17 -8.08 -29.27 -6.77
C ASP A 17 -8.50 -27.80 -6.87
N LYS A 18 -9.09 -27.40 -8.01
CA LYS A 18 -9.36 -25.97 -8.33
C LYS A 18 -10.39 -25.32 -7.42
N ASP A 19 -11.08 -26.13 -6.61
CA ASP A 19 -12.05 -25.71 -5.61
C ASP A 19 -11.47 -25.61 -4.18
N GLU A 20 -10.16 -25.86 -3.99
CA GLU A 20 -9.53 -25.63 -2.68
C GLU A 20 -9.42 -24.14 -2.37
N LEU A 21 -10.19 -23.72 -1.35
CA LEU A 21 -10.03 -22.44 -0.68
C LEU A 21 -8.55 -22.24 -0.31
N PHE A 22 -7.90 -21.27 -0.96
CA PHE A 22 -6.56 -20.82 -0.56
C PHE A 22 -6.67 -20.05 0.76
N ASN A 23 -6.64 -20.80 1.86
CA ASN A 23 -6.58 -20.25 3.21
C ASN A 23 -5.13 -19.90 3.53
N LEU A 24 -4.73 -18.65 3.27
CA LEU A 24 -3.46 -18.14 3.78
C LEU A 24 -3.63 -17.71 5.23
N VAL A 25 -3.31 -18.62 6.16
CA VAL A 25 -3.27 -18.32 7.59
C VAL A 25 -1.88 -17.75 7.91
N SER A 26 -1.74 -16.43 7.81
CA SER A 26 -0.56 -15.71 8.32
C SER A 26 -0.82 -15.27 9.75
N GLY A 27 0.05 -15.64 10.69
CA GLY A 27 -0.10 -15.33 12.12
C GLY A 27 -0.06 -13.83 12.47
N TYR A 28 0.36 -12.98 11.54
CA TYR A 28 0.20 -11.53 11.55
C TYR A 28 0.68 -11.04 10.18
N PRO A 29 -0.18 -10.90 9.16
CA PRO A 29 0.25 -10.37 7.88
C PRO A 29 0.56 -8.89 8.12
N GLY A 30 1.86 -8.55 8.10
CA GLY A 30 2.26 -7.15 8.01
C GLY A 30 1.48 -6.45 6.89
N ILE A 31 1.30 -5.14 7.01
CA ILE A 31 0.55 -4.35 6.01
C ILE A 31 1.11 -4.58 4.59
N ASP A 32 2.41 -4.87 4.47
CA ASP A 32 3.07 -5.22 3.21
C ASP A 32 2.41 -6.40 2.50
N ILE A 33 2.20 -7.50 3.24
CA ILE A 33 1.59 -8.72 2.71
C ILE A 33 0.15 -8.40 2.30
N LEU A 34 -0.62 -7.73 3.16
CA LEU A 34 -2.00 -7.36 2.85
C LEU A 34 -2.11 -6.51 1.58
N VAL A 35 -1.22 -5.52 1.40
CA VAL A 35 -1.18 -4.67 0.21
C VAL A 35 -0.89 -5.49 -1.05
N LEU A 36 0.07 -6.40 -0.99
CA LEU A 36 0.40 -7.29 -2.12
C LEU A 36 -0.80 -8.16 -2.51
N PHE A 37 -1.51 -8.73 -1.54
CA PHE A 37 -2.72 -9.50 -1.79
C PHE A 37 -3.84 -8.63 -2.38
N MET A 38 -4.07 -7.43 -1.84
CA MET A 38 -5.10 -6.54 -2.38
C MET A 38 -4.83 -6.04 -3.80
N ALA A 39 -3.56 -5.96 -4.19
CA ALA A 39 -3.15 -5.52 -5.53
C ALA A 39 -3.20 -6.64 -6.58
N HIS A 40 -3.12 -7.90 -6.15
CA HIS A 40 -3.09 -9.05 -7.04
C HIS A 40 -4.49 -9.42 -7.56
N ASP A 41 -4.56 -9.88 -8.80
CA ASP A 41 -5.77 -10.47 -9.38
C ASP A 41 -5.74 -11.99 -9.21
N PHE A 42 -6.58 -12.51 -8.32
CA PHE A 42 -6.69 -13.94 -8.03
C PHE A 42 -7.68 -14.66 -8.97
N GLY A 43 -8.27 -13.96 -9.94
CA GLY A 43 -9.28 -14.53 -10.82
C GLY A 43 -10.48 -15.05 -10.02
N ALA A 44 -10.79 -16.35 -10.18
CA ALA A 44 -11.89 -17.00 -9.47
C ALA A 44 -11.54 -17.46 -8.04
N ALA A 45 -10.26 -17.42 -7.65
CA ALA A 45 -9.85 -17.92 -6.35
C ALA A 45 -10.30 -16.97 -5.24
N LYS A 46 -10.76 -17.55 -4.12
CA LYS A 46 -11.12 -16.82 -2.91
C LYS A 46 -9.93 -16.81 -1.95
N VAL A 47 -9.51 -15.62 -1.51
CA VAL A 47 -8.39 -15.47 -0.59
C VAL A 47 -8.87 -14.88 0.72
N LEU A 48 -8.63 -15.62 1.79
CA LEU A 48 -8.90 -15.21 3.16
C LEU A 48 -7.59 -15.02 3.90
N ILE A 49 -7.47 -13.89 4.59
CA ILE A 49 -6.32 -13.58 5.43
C ILE A 49 -6.76 -13.63 6.89
N ASP A 50 -6.10 -14.45 7.69
CA ASP A 50 -6.22 -14.41 9.14
C ASP A 50 -5.45 -13.22 9.70
N ASN A 51 -6.10 -12.37 10.50
CA ASN A 51 -5.46 -11.19 11.11
C ASN A 51 -4.79 -11.50 12.47
N GLY A 52 -4.70 -12.77 12.86
CA GLY A 52 -3.86 -13.25 13.95
C GLY A 52 -4.61 -13.76 15.18
N THR A 53 -3.85 -14.11 16.21
CA THR A 53 -4.34 -14.88 17.37
C THR A 53 -4.86 -14.02 18.53
N GLY A 54 -6.13 -14.19 18.89
CA GLY A 54 -6.81 -13.61 20.05
C GLY A 54 -8.31 -13.90 20.02
N LYS A 55 -9.09 -13.46 21.04
CA LYS A 55 -10.56 -13.63 21.07
C LYS A 55 -11.31 -12.88 19.93
N ALA A 56 -10.59 -12.09 19.14
CA ALA A 56 -11.12 -11.29 18.03
C ALA A 56 -10.51 -11.66 16.67
N GLY A 57 -9.88 -12.84 16.54
CA GLY A 57 -9.38 -13.34 15.27
C GLY A 57 -10.50 -13.36 14.23
N LYS A 58 -10.30 -12.65 13.12
CA LYS A 58 -11.30 -12.51 12.06
C LYS A 58 -10.63 -12.76 10.72
N LEU A 59 -11.21 -13.69 9.97
CA LEU A 59 -10.85 -13.89 8.58
C LEU A 59 -11.31 -12.67 7.76
N MET A 60 -10.36 -12.06 7.07
CA MET A 60 -10.59 -10.97 6.14
C MET A 60 -10.60 -11.51 4.71
N ASP A 61 -11.72 -11.35 4.02
CA ASP A 61 -11.82 -11.67 2.60
C ASP A 61 -11.22 -10.53 1.76
N VAL A 62 -10.00 -10.72 1.26
CA VAL A 62 -9.34 -9.70 0.42
C VAL A 62 -9.89 -9.69 -1.00
N THR A 63 -10.45 -10.80 -1.45
CA THR A 63 -11.09 -10.91 -2.78
C THR A 63 -12.41 -10.15 -2.85
N SER A 64 -13.03 -9.86 -1.70
CA SER A 64 -14.22 -9.01 -1.59
C SER A 64 -13.95 -7.50 -1.76
N SER A 65 -12.70 -7.09 -1.96
CA SER A 65 -12.32 -5.68 -2.14
C SER A 65 -13.04 -5.04 -3.34
N THR A 66 -13.71 -3.90 -3.08
CA THR A 66 -14.39 -3.08 -4.10
C THR A 66 -13.46 -2.09 -4.80
N LEU A 67 -12.15 -2.19 -4.59
CA LEU A 67 -11.19 -1.34 -5.29
C LEU A 67 -11.19 -1.67 -6.78
N ASP A 68 -11.25 -0.61 -7.60
CA ASP A 68 -11.03 -0.73 -9.03
C ASP A 68 -9.56 -1.05 -9.35
N LEU A 69 -9.30 -1.44 -10.60
CA LEU A 69 -7.98 -1.87 -11.06
C LEU A 69 -6.91 -0.79 -10.87
N GLU A 70 -7.23 0.47 -11.15
CA GLU A 70 -6.29 1.58 -11.00
C GLU A 70 -5.87 1.78 -9.54
N LYS A 71 -6.83 1.78 -8.61
CA LYS A 71 -6.56 1.90 -7.17
C LYS A 71 -5.76 0.72 -6.65
N ARG A 72 -6.00 -0.49 -7.17
CA ARG A 72 -5.19 -1.69 -6.81
C ARG A 72 -3.74 -1.53 -7.25
N LYS A 73 -3.49 -1.07 -8.48
CA LYS A 73 -2.12 -0.78 -8.96
C LYS A 73 -1.46 0.31 -8.13
N ALA A 74 -2.17 1.41 -7.91
CA ALA A 74 -1.69 2.54 -7.12
C ALA A 74 -1.36 2.16 -5.66
N LEU A 75 -2.06 1.18 -5.08
CA LEU A 75 -1.88 0.77 -3.69
C LEU A 75 -0.46 0.28 -3.39
N VAL A 76 0.15 -0.48 -4.31
CA VAL A 76 1.51 -1.00 -4.14
C VAL A 76 2.52 0.13 -4.08
N SER A 77 2.46 1.04 -5.05
CA SER A 77 3.39 2.16 -5.17
C SER A 77 3.15 3.20 -4.07
N LEU A 78 1.90 3.44 -3.66
CA LEU A 78 1.57 4.28 -2.51
C LEU A 78 2.12 3.67 -1.21
N HIS A 79 2.00 2.35 -1.05
CA HIS A 79 2.58 1.66 0.10
C HIS A 79 4.09 1.82 0.10
N ALA A 80 4.78 1.47 -0.98
CA ALA A 80 6.23 1.66 -1.10
C ALA A 80 6.67 3.11 -0.84
N PHE A 81 5.94 4.09 -1.36
CA PHE A 81 6.21 5.52 -1.15
C PHE A 81 5.94 6.01 0.29
N SER A 82 4.99 5.37 0.99
CA SER A 82 4.59 5.73 2.36
C SER A 82 5.27 4.91 3.46
N VAL A 83 6.05 3.89 3.11
CA VAL A 83 6.75 2.96 4.03
C VAL A 83 8.15 3.47 4.39
N ASP A 84 8.80 3.03 5.48
CA ASP A 84 8.50 2.56 6.87
C ASP A 84 9.79 1.88 7.40
N ASP A 85 9.99 1.88 8.73
CA ASP A 85 11.10 1.38 9.59
C ASP A 85 12.57 1.62 9.17
N TYR A 86 12.92 1.50 7.89
CA TYR A 86 14.30 1.60 7.37
C TYR A 86 14.60 2.93 6.66
N PHE A 87 13.58 3.71 6.32
CA PHE A 87 13.71 5.02 5.64
C PHE A 87 13.01 6.14 6.43
N SER A 88 13.43 7.39 6.21
CA SER A 88 12.84 8.56 6.85
C SER A 88 11.34 8.63 6.58
N SER A 89 10.53 8.59 7.65
CA SER A 89 9.08 8.70 7.55
C SER A 89 8.65 10.16 7.36
N PHE A 90 7.56 10.35 6.62
CA PHE A 90 6.94 11.67 6.49
C PHE A 90 6.37 12.12 7.83
N PHE A 91 6.92 13.22 8.37
CA PHE A 91 6.59 13.71 9.71
C PHE A 91 5.09 13.87 9.91
N ARG A 92 4.55 13.15 10.91
CA ARG A 92 3.12 13.14 11.31
C ARG A 92 2.14 12.72 10.21
N LYS A 93 2.58 11.97 9.20
CA LYS A 93 1.72 11.43 8.14
C LYS A 93 1.77 9.90 8.16
N GLY A 94 0.67 9.29 8.60
CA GLY A 94 0.49 7.84 8.49
C GLY A 94 -0.18 7.43 7.18
N LYS A 95 -0.16 6.14 6.83
CA LYS A 95 -0.73 5.57 5.59
C LYS A 95 -2.16 6.01 5.29
N LYS A 96 -3.00 6.18 6.33
CA LYS A 96 -4.36 6.70 6.19
C LYS A 96 -4.40 8.11 5.57
N ALA A 97 -3.43 8.96 5.88
CA ALA A 97 -3.33 10.30 5.30
C ALA A 97 -2.93 10.23 3.83
N PHE A 98 -1.97 9.37 3.47
CA PHE A 98 -1.56 9.13 2.08
C PHE A 98 -2.74 8.64 1.24
N TRP A 99 -3.44 7.61 1.72
CA TRP A 99 -4.61 7.05 1.04
C TRP A 99 -5.70 8.12 0.82
N LYS A 100 -6.04 8.87 1.87
CA LYS A 100 -7.02 9.96 1.76
C LYS A 100 -6.59 11.04 0.77
N THR A 101 -5.31 11.40 0.73
CA THR A 101 -4.79 12.41 -0.20
C THR A 101 -4.84 11.91 -1.63
N MET A 102 -4.45 10.66 -1.88
CA MET A 102 -4.48 10.05 -3.21
C MET A 102 -5.89 10.04 -3.78
N LEU A 103 -6.88 9.70 -2.94
CA LEU A 103 -8.29 9.69 -3.35
C LEU A 103 -8.90 11.08 -3.60
N LYS A 104 -8.20 12.19 -3.34
CA LYS A 104 -8.71 13.55 -3.63
C LYS A 104 -8.72 13.90 -5.12
N CYS A 105 -7.83 13.29 -5.91
CA CYS A 105 -7.70 13.60 -7.33
C CYS A 105 -7.37 12.33 -8.11
N GLN A 106 -8.02 12.15 -9.27
CA GLN A 106 -7.76 11.01 -10.15
C GLN A 106 -6.32 11.00 -10.66
N GLU A 107 -5.72 12.18 -10.84
CA GLU A 107 -4.32 12.32 -11.28
C GLU A 107 -3.34 11.66 -10.30
N TYR A 108 -3.61 11.73 -8.99
CA TYR A 108 -2.77 11.04 -8.00
C TYR A 108 -2.92 9.53 -8.08
N ILE A 109 -4.11 9.02 -8.38
CA ILE A 109 -4.31 7.58 -8.59
C ILE A 109 -3.52 7.14 -9.82
N GLY A 110 -3.62 7.85 -10.94
CA GLY A 110 -2.84 7.59 -12.15
C GLY A 110 -1.33 7.66 -11.92
N LEU A 111 -0.88 8.70 -11.21
CA LEU A 111 0.52 8.89 -10.81
C LEU A 111 1.08 7.67 -10.07
N PHE A 112 0.38 7.20 -9.04
CA PHE A 112 0.83 6.03 -8.28
C PHE A 112 0.63 4.72 -9.06
N ALA A 113 -0.35 4.61 -9.95
CA ALA A 113 -0.51 3.46 -10.82
C ALA A 113 0.59 3.37 -11.89
N GLU A 114 1.17 4.50 -12.30
CA GLU A 114 2.31 4.57 -13.23
C GLU A 114 3.65 4.34 -12.51
N LEU A 115 3.77 4.81 -11.26
CA LEU A 115 4.98 4.69 -10.47
C LEU A 115 5.40 3.22 -10.30
N GLY A 116 6.65 2.91 -10.66
CA GLY A 116 7.23 1.56 -10.58
C GLY A 116 7.15 0.74 -11.87
N ASN A 117 6.50 1.23 -12.92
CA ASN A 117 6.45 0.55 -14.22
C ASN A 117 7.74 0.69 -15.06
N SER A 118 8.68 1.54 -14.63
CA SER A 118 9.94 1.80 -15.30
C SER A 118 11.08 1.83 -14.26
N PRO A 119 12.29 1.34 -14.62
CA PRO A 119 13.46 1.45 -13.76
C PRO A 119 13.92 2.91 -13.56
N GLN A 120 13.60 3.79 -14.52
CA GLN A 120 13.85 5.23 -14.41
C GLN A 120 12.54 5.95 -14.11
N VAL A 121 12.56 6.85 -13.13
CA VAL A 121 11.38 7.65 -12.76
C VAL A 121 11.26 8.83 -13.73
N PRO A 122 10.18 8.94 -14.53
CA PRO A 122 9.98 10.08 -15.42
C PRO A 122 9.83 11.41 -14.66
N ASP A 123 10.21 12.52 -15.29
CA ASP A 123 10.15 13.86 -14.65
C ASP A 123 8.73 14.25 -14.22
N HIS A 124 7.70 13.90 -15.01
CA HIS A 124 6.31 14.21 -14.67
C HIS A 124 5.84 13.44 -13.42
N ILE A 125 6.35 12.21 -13.22
CA ILE A 125 6.08 11.43 -12.00
C ILE A 125 6.72 12.11 -10.79
N SER A 126 7.98 12.52 -10.90
CA SER A 126 8.68 13.24 -9.83
C SER A 126 7.92 14.51 -9.44
N GLN A 127 7.57 15.36 -10.42
CA GLN A 127 6.81 16.59 -10.19
C GLN A 127 5.42 16.32 -9.58
N GLY A 128 4.74 15.26 -10.03
CA GLY A 128 3.46 14.85 -9.48
C GLY A 128 3.57 14.39 -8.02
N LEU A 129 4.64 13.67 -7.66
CA LEU A 129 4.89 13.24 -6.28
C LEU A 129 5.20 14.43 -5.37
N GLU A 130 5.94 15.42 -5.85
CA GLU A 130 6.17 16.68 -5.14
C GLU A 130 4.83 17.39 -4.83
N LEU A 131 3.98 17.53 -5.84
CA LEU A 131 2.65 18.14 -5.69
C LEU A 131 1.75 17.33 -4.73
N PHE A 132 1.82 16.00 -4.80
CA PHE A 132 1.13 15.11 -3.88
C PHE A 132 1.57 15.36 -2.44
N VAL A 133 2.88 15.49 -2.18
CA VAL A 133 3.41 15.80 -0.83
C VAL A 133 2.96 17.18 -0.36
N CYS A 134 2.99 18.21 -1.21
CA CYS A 134 2.44 19.52 -0.88
C CYS A 134 0.98 19.41 -0.44
N THR A 135 0.17 18.68 -1.22
CA THR A 135 -1.25 18.45 -0.91
C THR A 135 -1.45 17.63 0.37
N LEU A 136 -0.58 16.66 0.64
CA LEU A 136 -0.58 15.85 1.86
C LEU A 136 -0.37 16.73 3.11
N TYR A 137 0.44 17.78 3.01
CA TYR A 137 0.68 18.75 4.09
C TYR A 137 -0.30 19.95 4.07
N GLY A 138 -1.23 20.00 3.12
CA GLY A 138 -2.22 21.08 3.02
C GLY A 138 -1.68 22.36 2.39
N SER A 139 -0.53 22.30 1.72
CA SER A 139 -0.06 23.39 0.86
C SER A 139 -0.59 23.18 -0.55
N HIS A 140 -1.37 24.14 -1.05
CA HIS A 140 -1.90 24.13 -2.42
C HIS A 140 -1.07 25.00 -3.37
N ALA A 141 0.08 25.53 -2.91
CA ALA A 141 0.85 26.51 -3.67
C ALA A 141 2.37 26.29 -3.57
N TYR A 142 3.00 26.47 -4.73
CA TYR A 142 4.42 26.60 -5.08
C TYR A 142 5.21 25.33 -5.44
N TYR A 143 5.34 25.19 -6.76
CA TYR A 143 6.08 24.24 -7.59
C TYR A 143 7.61 24.38 -7.49
N VAL A 144 8.16 24.69 -6.32
CA VAL A 144 9.63 24.77 -6.15
C VAL A 144 10.03 24.28 -4.77
N ILE A 145 10.09 22.95 -4.59
CA ILE A 145 10.60 22.34 -3.35
C ILE A 145 12.08 22.73 -3.11
N ASN A 146 12.83 23.09 -4.16
CA ASN A 146 14.22 23.52 -4.06
C ASN A 146 14.45 25.01 -3.71
N GLN A 147 13.40 25.83 -3.51
CA GLN A 147 13.56 27.23 -3.07
C GLN A 147 12.87 27.57 -1.75
N HIS A 148 12.11 26.65 -1.15
CA HIS A 148 11.75 26.75 0.26
C HIS A 148 12.95 26.35 1.13
N LYS A 149 14.03 27.14 1.02
CA LYS A 149 15.04 27.25 2.05
C LYS A 149 14.33 27.40 3.39
N THR A 150 14.75 26.57 4.33
CA THR A 150 14.52 26.79 5.75
C THR A 150 13.07 26.54 6.16
N LEU A 151 12.87 25.34 6.73
CA LEU A 151 12.05 25.12 7.91
C LEU A 151 12.16 26.31 8.89
N GLN A 152 11.44 27.41 8.65
CA GLN A 152 11.24 28.52 9.58
C GLN A 152 10.36 28.11 10.79
N ARG A 153 10.39 26.84 11.20
CA ARG A 153 9.46 26.32 12.21
C ARG A 153 9.99 25.20 13.11
N PHE A 154 11.30 25.07 13.25
CA PHE A 154 11.88 24.52 14.49
C PHE A 154 12.19 25.59 15.53
N GLU A 155 11.98 26.87 15.20
CA GLU A 155 11.81 27.92 16.20
C GLU A 155 10.34 28.06 16.55
N ARG A 156 9.88 27.30 17.56
CA ARG A 156 8.83 27.74 18.51
C ARG A 156 8.71 26.72 19.65
N LYS A 157 9.41 27.08 20.73
CA LYS A 157 9.25 26.71 22.16
C LYS A 157 9.49 25.27 22.55
#